data_AF-A0A815FLG7-F1
#
_entry.id   AF-A0A815FLG7-F1
#
_cell.length_a   1.000
_cell.length_b   1.000
_cell.length_c   1.000
_cell.angle_alpha   90.00
_cell.angle_beta   90.00
_cell.angle_gamma   90.00
#
_symmetry.space_group_name_H-M   'P 1'
#
loop_
_entity.id
_entity.type
_entity.pdbx_description
1 polymer ?
#
loop_
_entity_poly.entity_id
_entity_poly.type
_entity_poly.pdbx_seq_one_letter_code
_entity_poly.pdbx_strand_id
1 'polypeptide(L)'
;LTTSSTTTTTTTTTTKTTTKTTTRTTTRTTTKITTRITTGTTTKTTTRTTTKTTTGTTTGTTTKTTTKTTTTTTTTTTNKSTTTITTTTTTTTTTTTTTTTTTTTTTTTTTTTTLCTLSSQSTWSQTATTIFGSQAGTSGSTLSLLNTPIGMYYDQPNNNLIVSDFQNHRVLQFSLINAPSVATVIAGSNGAGCGLNQFTTPIGVGLDSSGQLNVADTTCNRLIRFPSNSNSTISGTSVGSVSGAEQLSINALTGDIYVVSYSGNAVYKFAGGSGSPVVAAGGNGAGSGLTQLSSPNGVYYDYLYTNALYVTDANNNRVMKYPSGSTSATSGTVVAGGNGSGSGANQFNSPRTVLVVSSGALYISDAGNNRVTRWLPNATGGTTVVGGTLGTASNQLNFPETILFDKNGNLLVVDRGNNRIQLFNLTTC
;
A
#
# COMPACT_ATOMS: atom_id res chain seq x y z
N LEU A 1 27.67 14.22 -5.74
CA LEU A 1 28.80 15.01 -5.20
C LEU A 1 28.28 16.40 -4.87
N THR A 2 27.84 16.61 -3.64
CA THR A 2 27.49 17.92 -3.06
C THR A 2 27.58 17.79 -1.54
N THR A 3 28.63 18.35 -0.94
CA THR A 3 28.74 18.50 0.51
C THR A 3 28.21 19.89 0.86
N SER A 4 27.04 19.94 1.49
CA SER A 4 26.54 21.16 2.15
C SER A 4 26.94 21.09 3.62
N SER A 5 27.67 22.11 4.11
CA SER A 5 27.90 22.34 5.54
C SER A 5 27.17 23.62 5.95
N THR A 6 26.09 23.49 6.71
CA THR A 6 25.41 24.61 7.37
C THR A 6 25.99 24.81 8.76
N THR A 7 26.43 26.03 9.08
CA THR A 7 26.83 26.45 10.43
C THR A 7 25.77 27.42 10.94
N THR A 8 25.01 27.03 11.97
CA THR A 8 24.02 27.90 12.63
C THR A 8 24.61 28.40 13.94
N THR A 9 24.75 29.72 14.09
CA THR A 9 25.16 30.38 15.33
C THR A 9 23.94 31.08 15.93
N THR A 10 23.47 30.62 17.09
CA THR A 10 22.37 31.28 17.83
C THR A 10 22.95 31.93 19.08
N THR A 11 22.80 33.25 19.20
CA THR A 11 23.16 34.01 20.40
C THR A 11 21.88 34.49 21.07
N THR A 12 21.63 34.06 22.31
CA THR A 12 20.50 34.56 23.12
C THR A 12 21.07 35.28 24.34
N THR A 13 20.60 36.50 24.62
CA THR A 13 21.00 37.29 25.79
C THR A 13 19.75 37.66 26.60
N THR A 14 19.74 37.30 27.87
CA THR A 14 18.71 37.74 28.84
C THR A 14 19.39 38.12 30.15
N THR A 15 19.02 39.27 30.73
CA THR A 15 19.66 39.81 31.94
C THR A 15 18.62 40.11 33.03
N LYS A 16 18.72 39.45 34.20
CA LYS A 16 18.75 40.08 35.54
C LYS A 16 19.19 39.08 36.62
N THR A 17 19.69 39.64 37.73
CA THR A 17 20.82 39.25 38.61
C THR A 17 20.73 37.92 39.40
N THR A 18 21.76 37.07 39.30
CA THR A 18 22.50 36.34 40.38
C THR A 18 23.44 35.28 39.74
N THR A 19 24.74 35.35 40.05
CA THR A 19 25.86 34.54 39.50
C THR A 19 25.98 34.53 37.97
N LYS A 20 27.01 35.19 37.42
CA LYS A 20 27.24 35.32 35.98
C LYS A 20 27.63 33.97 35.36
N THR A 21 26.64 33.19 34.96
CA THR A 21 26.84 31.92 34.23
C THR A 21 27.07 32.23 32.76
N THR A 22 28.23 31.83 32.23
CA THR A 22 28.49 31.91 30.78
C THR A 22 28.41 30.51 30.19
N THR A 23 27.51 30.30 29.22
CA THR A 23 27.36 29.03 28.50
C THR A 23 27.78 29.21 27.05
N ARG A 24 28.65 28.33 26.54
CA ARG A 24 29.02 28.28 25.13
C ARG A 24 28.78 26.89 24.56
N THR A 25 27.98 26.82 23.50
CA THR A 25 27.70 25.58 22.77
C THR A 25 28.30 25.64 21.38
N THR A 26 28.92 24.55 20.95
CA THR A 26 29.43 24.38 19.58
C THR A 26 28.98 23.04 19.03
N THR A 27 28.41 23.03 17.83
CA THR A 27 27.92 21.81 17.17
C THR A 27 28.59 21.66 15.82
N ARG A 28 29.06 20.46 15.50
CA ARG A 28 29.62 20.12 14.19
C ARG A 28 29.05 18.80 13.71
N THR A 29 28.50 18.79 12.49
CA THR A 29 27.99 17.58 11.83
C THR A 29 28.83 17.27 10.60
N THR A 30 29.11 15.99 10.39
CA THR A 30 29.84 15.47 9.23
C THR A 30 29.13 14.24 8.70
N THR A 31 28.92 14.16 7.38
CA THR A 31 28.29 13.00 6.73
C THR A 31 29.23 12.44 5.68
N LYS A 32 29.41 11.12 5.68
CA LYS A 32 30.18 10.37 4.69
C LYS A 32 29.29 9.29 4.08
N ILE A 33 29.18 9.28 2.76
CA ILE A 33 28.47 8.25 2.00
C ILE A 33 29.52 7.41 1.28
N THR A 34 29.38 6.09 1.31
CA THR A 34 30.25 5.14 0.62
C THR A 34 29.39 4.08 -0.04
N THR A 35 29.49 3.93 -1.35
CA THR A 35 28.77 2.89 -2.12
C THR A 35 29.77 1.91 -2.69
N ARG A 36 29.51 0.61 -2.54
CA ARG A 36 30.35 -0.48 -3.04
C ARG A 36 29.47 -1.54 -3.69
N ILE A 37 29.88 -2.00 -4.86
CA ILE A 37 29.35 -3.21 -5.49
C ILE A 37 30.22 -4.38 -4.99
N THR A 38 29.60 -5.36 -4.34
CA THR A 38 30.32 -6.43 -3.63
C THR A 38 30.40 -7.71 -4.47
N THR A 39 29.37 -7.97 -5.26
CA THR A 39 29.24 -9.04 -6.28
C THR A 39 28.25 -8.55 -7.36
N GLY A 40 28.23 -9.16 -8.55
CA GLY A 40 27.44 -8.70 -9.71
C GLY A 40 25.94 -8.46 -9.49
N THR A 41 25.38 -8.94 -8.37
CA THR A 41 23.97 -8.74 -7.98
C THR A 41 23.78 -8.08 -6.61
N THR A 42 24.85 -7.69 -5.91
CA THR A 42 24.77 -7.12 -4.55
C THR A 42 25.40 -5.73 -4.46
N THR A 43 24.58 -4.73 -4.17
CA THR A 43 25.00 -3.35 -3.93
C THR A 43 24.91 -3.02 -2.45
N LYS A 44 25.96 -2.42 -1.88
CA LYS A 44 26.01 -1.96 -0.49
C LYS A 44 26.31 -0.47 -0.44
N THR A 45 25.41 0.31 0.15
CA THR A 45 25.58 1.75 0.42
C THR A 45 25.61 1.98 1.92
N THR A 46 26.68 2.60 2.42
CA THR A 46 26.81 2.98 3.83
C THR A 46 26.88 4.51 3.94
N THR A 47 25.96 5.08 4.69
CA THR A 47 25.95 6.49 5.09
C THR A 47 26.29 6.58 6.56
N ARG A 48 27.31 7.35 6.92
CA ARG A 48 27.71 7.62 8.30
C ARG A 48 27.64 9.11 8.58
N THR A 49 26.80 9.49 9.53
CA THR A 49 26.68 10.87 10.02
C THR A 49 27.19 10.93 11.45
N THR A 50 28.13 11.83 11.73
CA THR A 50 28.62 12.11 13.08
C THR A 50 28.34 13.56 13.44
N THR A 51 27.60 13.76 14.52
CA THR A 51 27.34 15.06 15.14
C THR A 51 28.06 15.13 16.48
N LYS A 52 28.87 16.17 16.69
CA LYS A 52 29.54 16.45 17.95
C LYS A 52 29.07 17.79 18.48
N THR A 53 28.49 17.79 19.67
CA THR A 53 28.06 18.98 20.41
C THR A 53 28.92 19.12 21.65
N THR A 54 29.50 20.30 21.87
CA THR A 54 30.28 20.60 23.08
C THR A 54 29.68 21.83 23.74
N THR A 55 29.26 21.67 24.99
CA THR A 55 28.69 22.73 25.83
C THR A 55 29.63 22.95 27.01
N GLY A 56 30.08 24.19 27.18
CA GLY A 56 30.84 24.62 28.35
C GLY A 56 30.03 25.61 29.17
N THR A 57 30.00 25.43 30.49
CA THR A 57 29.35 26.33 31.45
C THR A 57 30.35 26.75 32.51
N THR A 58 30.39 28.04 32.83
CA THR A 58 31.20 28.59 33.92
C THR A 58 30.32 29.31 34.94
N THR A 59 30.15 28.67 36.11
CA THR A 59 29.46 29.22 37.29
C THR A 59 30.11 28.65 38.55
N GLY A 60 31.12 29.34 39.10
CA GLY A 60 31.90 28.86 40.25
C GLY A 60 32.87 27.69 39.93
N THR A 61 32.40 26.66 39.20
CA THR A 61 33.19 25.58 38.60
C THR A 61 32.99 25.54 37.09
N THR A 62 34.00 25.11 36.34
CA THR A 62 33.92 24.92 34.89
C THR A 62 33.48 23.49 34.60
N THR A 63 32.35 23.35 33.91
CA THR A 63 31.86 22.05 33.44
C THR A 63 31.88 22.05 31.92
N LYS A 64 32.46 21.00 31.34
CA LYS A 64 32.49 20.78 29.90
C LYS A 64 31.82 19.45 29.59
N THR A 65 30.72 19.51 28.87
CA THR A 65 30.01 18.32 28.37
C THR A 65 30.19 18.22 26.87
N THR A 66 30.65 17.06 26.40
CA THR A 66 30.81 16.74 25.00
C THR A 66 29.93 15.54 24.66
N THR A 67 28.95 15.73 23.78
CA THR A 67 28.13 14.65 23.23
C THR A 67 28.54 14.40 21.79
N LYS A 68 28.93 13.16 21.48
CA LYS A 68 29.21 12.69 20.12
C LYS A 68 28.21 11.61 19.75
N THR A 69 27.35 11.89 18.79
CA THR A 69 26.42 10.93 18.20
C THR A 69 26.92 10.53 16.81
N THR A 70 27.07 9.24 16.57
CA THR A 70 27.40 8.67 15.25
C THR A 70 26.29 7.73 14.83
N THR A 71 25.62 8.05 13.74
CA THR A 71 24.62 7.20 13.10
C THR A 71 25.21 6.63 11.81
N THR A 72 25.26 5.31 11.70
CA THR A 72 25.68 4.59 10.50
C THR A 72 24.51 3.80 9.95
N THR A 73 24.05 4.13 8.75
CA THR A 73 23.03 3.41 8.00
C THR A 73 23.70 2.66 6.87
N THR A 74 23.49 1.34 6.79
CA THR A 74 23.99 0.47 5.74
C THR A 74 22.82 -0.17 5.02
N THR A 75 22.65 0.16 3.75
CA THR A 75 21.69 -0.46 2.84
C THR A 75 22.39 -1.49 1.98
N THR A 76 21.95 -2.74 2.02
CA THR A 76 22.47 -3.85 1.21
C THR A 76 21.33 -4.37 0.36
N THR A 77 21.42 -4.24 -0.96
CA THR A 77 20.44 -4.77 -1.90
C THR A 77 21.04 -5.98 -2.60
N THR A 78 20.37 -7.13 -2.49
CA THR A 78 20.74 -8.40 -3.11
C THR A 78 19.70 -8.76 -4.18
N ASN A 79 20.17 -9.11 -5.38
CA ASN A 79 19.36 -9.64 -6.48
C ASN A 79 18.13 -8.79 -6.90
N LYS A 80 18.08 -7.49 -6.55
CA LYS A 80 16.91 -6.60 -6.75
C LYS A 80 15.62 -7.05 -6.01
N SER A 81 15.70 -8.06 -5.15
CA SER A 81 14.55 -8.67 -4.45
C SER A 81 14.62 -8.55 -2.94
N THR A 82 15.78 -8.21 -2.38
CA THR A 82 15.94 -8.04 -0.93
C THR A 82 16.84 -6.85 -0.64
N THR A 83 16.38 -5.92 0.19
CA THR A 83 17.15 -4.76 0.66
C THR A 83 17.20 -4.75 2.18
N THR A 84 18.36 -5.05 2.77
CA THR A 84 18.59 -4.94 4.20
C THR A 84 19.15 -3.57 4.55
N ILE A 85 18.45 -2.83 5.42
CA ILE A 85 18.88 -1.56 5.99
C ILE A 85 19.23 -1.78 7.46
N THR A 86 20.51 -1.65 7.82
CA THR A 86 20.99 -1.67 9.20
C THR A 86 21.38 -0.26 9.62
N THR A 87 20.72 0.27 10.65
CA THR A 87 21.06 1.56 11.26
C THR A 87 21.61 1.33 12.67
N THR A 88 22.86 1.74 12.90
CA THR A 88 23.50 1.73 14.22
C THR A 88 23.75 3.17 14.66
N THR A 89 23.19 3.56 15.80
CA THR A 89 23.44 4.87 16.43
C THR A 89 24.21 4.66 17.73
N THR A 90 25.40 5.26 17.81
CA THR A 90 26.22 5.30 19.02
C THR A 90 26.31 6.73 19.52
N THR A 91 25.89 6.98 20.75
CA THR A 91 26.01 8.26 21.44
C THR A 91 26.97 8.12 22.61
N THR A 92 28.05 8.89 22.61
CA THR A 92 29.00 9.00 23.72
C THR A 92 28.91 10.40 24.31
N THR A 93 28.61 10.50 25.60
CA THR A 93 28.60 11.74 26.36
C THR A 93 29.74 11.71 27.37
N THR A 94 30.64 12.68 27.30
CA THR A 94 31.73 12.88 28.24
C THR A 94 31.55 14.20 28.96
N THR A 95 31.47 14.16 30.29
CA THR A 95 31.36 15.34 31.14
C THR A 95 32.62 15.45 31.99
N THR A 96 33.28 16.60 31.95
CA THR A 96 34.47 16.90 32.76
C THR A 96 34.21 18.13 33.61
N THR A 97 34.47 18.04 34.91
CA THR A 97 34.39 19.17 35.86
C THR A 97 35.79 19.59 36.33
N THR A 98 35.93 20.84 36.78
CA THR A 98 37.19 21.44 37.29
C THR A 98 37.87 20.66 38.42
N THR A 99 37.16 19.77 39.13
CA THR A 99 37.72 18.88 40.17
C THR A 99 38.37 17.60 39.61
N THR A 100 38.64 17.54 38.30
CA THR A 100 39.31 16.43 37.60
C THR A 100 38.49 15.13 37.50
N THR A 101 37.22 15.14 37.90
CA THR A 101 36.32 14.00 37.67
C THR A 101 35.80 14.05 36.23
N THR A 102 36.07 12.99 35.47
CA THR A 102 35.52 12.81 34.11
C THR A 102 34.62 11.59 34.11
N THR A 103 33.36 11.79 33.71
CA THR A 103 32.39 10.70 33.52
C THR A 103 32.10 10.55 32.04
N THR A 104 32.24 9.35 31.50
CA THR A 104 31.88 9.03 30.12
C THR A 104 30.82 7.95 30.10
N THR A 105 29.72 8.21 29.40
CA THR A 105 28.66 7.24 29.15
C THR A 105 28.55 7.01 27.65
N THR A 106 28.52 5.76 27.21
CA THR A 106 28.28 5.41 25.80
C THR A 106 27.08 4.49 25.69
N THR A 107 26.15 4.84 24.81
CA THR A 107 24.97 4.02 24.47
C THR A 107 25.01 3.71 22.98
N THR A 108 24.82 2.44 22.62
CA THR A 108 24.72 2.02 21.22
C THR A 108 23.40 1.28 21.00
N THR A 109 22.65 1.70 19.98
CA THR A 109 21.42 1.05 19.54
C THR A 109 21.59 0.63 18.08
N THR A 110 21.26 -0.62 17.75
CA THR A 110 21.28 -1.12 16.37
C THR A 110 19.89 -1.62 16.00
N THR A 111 19.39 -1.18 14.85
CA THR A 111 18.14 -1.65 14.25
C THR A 111 18.44 -2.16 12.86
N THR A 112 18.00 -3.38 12.55
CA THR A 112 18.09 -3.96 11.20
C THR A 112 16.70 -4.18 10.66
N THR A 113 16.45 -3.70 9.44
CA THR A 113 15.20 -3.89 8.72
C THR A 113 15.52 -4.54 7.38
N THR A 114 14.97 -5.73 7.13
CA THR A 114 15.05 -6.38 5.82
C THR A 114 13.77 -6.09 5.06
N LEU A 115 13.88 -5.40 3.94
CA LEU A 115 12.81 -5.14 3.00
C LEU A 115 12.88 -6.21 1.90
N CYS A 116 11.80 -6.94 1.68
CA CYS A 116 11.67 -7.81 0.53
C CYS A 116 10.90 -7.07 -0.58
N THR A 117 11.47 -7.01 -1.78
CA THR A 117 10.76 -6.52 -2.96
C THR A 117 10.23 -7.72 -3.73
N LEU A 118 8.90 -7.76 -3.90
CA LEU A 118 8.21 -8.83 -4.62
C LEU A 118 8.87 -9.08 -5.98
N SER A 119 9.27 -10.32 -6.20
CA SER A 119 9.98 -10.76 -7.39
C SER A 119 9.09 -11.67 -8.23
N SER A 120 9.53 -11.95 -9.46
CA SER A 120 8.92 -12.98 -10.31
C SER A 120 8.96 -14.38 -9.67
N GLN A 121 9.79 -14.58 -8.64
CA GLN A 121 9.97 -15.86 -7.97
C GLN A 121 9.32 -15.91 -6.59
N SER A 122 8.75 -14.80 -6.10
CA SER A 122 8.14 -14.75 -4.76
C SER A 122 7.10 -15.85 -4.57
N THR A 123 7.20 -16.59 -3.46
CA THR A 123 6.21 -17.59 -3.06
C THR A 123 5.67 -17.29 -1.67
N TRP A 124 4.50 -17.85 -1.37
CA TRP A 124 3.80 -17.64 -0.11
C TRP A 124 3.58 -18.97 0.62
N SER A 125 3.17 -18.89 1.87
CA SER A 125 2.66 -20.04 2.60
C SER A 125 1.44 -20.60 1.85
N GLN A 126 1.29 -21.93 1.84
CA GLN A 126 0.11 -22.56 1.22
C GLN A 126 -1.11 -22.52 2.14
N THR A 127 -0.90 -22.26 3.43
CA THR A 127 -1.95 -22.00 4.41
C THR A 127 -1.96 -20.52 4.77
N ALA A 128 -3.16 -19.96 4.90
CA ALA A 128 -3.36 -18.59 5.34
C ALA A 128 -3.73 -18.51 6.82
N THR A 129 -3.50 -17.33 7.36
CA THR A 129 -4.09 -16.87 8.61
C THR A 129 -5.31 -16.01 8.28
N THR A 130 -6.48 -16.35 8.84
CA THR A 130 -7.64 -15.45 8.78
C THR A 130 -7.35 -14.23 9.67
N ILE A 131 -7.18 -13.06 9.05
CA ILE A 131 -6.88 -11.81 9.77
C ILE A 131 -8.12 -10.97 10.05
N PHE A 132 -9.24 -11.28 9.40
CA PHE A 132 -10.54 -10.71 9.73
C PHE A 132 -11.71 -11.62 9.31
N GLY A 133 -12.78 -11.64 10.10
CA GLY A 133 -13.87 -12.62 10.00
C GLY A 133 -13.55 -13.91 10.76
N SER A 134 -14.19 -15.02 10.38
CA SER A 134 -13.94 -16.34 10.98
C SER A 134 -13.38 -17.33 9.96
N GLN A 135 -12.60 -18.30 10.42
CA GLN A 135 -12.08 -19.36 9.56
C GLN A 135 -13.22 -20.20 8.94
N ALA A 136 -14.35 -20.36 9.63
CA ALA A 136 -15.53 -21.03 9.08
C ALA A 136 -16.28 -20.19 8.02
N GLY A 137 -15.96 -18.89 7.93
CA GLY A 137 -16.56 -17.96 6.99
C GLY A 137 -17.94 -17.42 7.38
N THR A 138 -18.16 -17.27 8.69
CA THR A 138 -19.40 -16.76 9.27
C THR A 138 -19.62 -15.30 8.85
N SER A 139 -20.75 -15.03 8.19
CA SER A 139 -21.18 -13.66 7.90
C SER A 139 -21.78 -13.00 9.14
N GLY A 140 -21.62 -11.68 9.27
CA GLY A 140 -22.30 -10.91 10.34
C GLY A 140 -22.07 -9.42 10.21
N SER A 141 -22.72 -8.65 11.08
CA SER A 141 -22.69 -7.17 11.09
C SER A 141 -21.92 -6.56 12.27
N THR A 142 -21.38 -7.38 13.18
CA THR A 142 -20.49 -6.91 14.25
C THR A 142 -19.18 -6.37 13.67
N LEU A 143 -18.38 -5.65 14.45
CA LEU A 143 -17.07 -5.13 14.02
C LEU A 143 -15.96 -6.20 13.98
N SER A 144 -16.33 -7.48 14.13
CA SER A 144 -15.44 -8.64 14.01
C SER A 144 -15.83 -9.56 12.84
N LEU A 145 -16.97 -9.30 12.18
CA LEU A 145 -17.49 -10.09 11.09
C LEU A 145 -17.70 -9.22 9.85
N LEU A 146 -17.63 -9.85 8.68
CA LEU A 146 -17.94 -9.25 7.39
C LEU A 146 -19.21 -9.87 6.83
N ASN A 147 -19.79 -9.21 5.83
CA ASN A 147 -20.85 -9.76 5.03
C ASN A 147 -20.62 -9.40 3.56
N THR A 148 -20.14 -10.40 2.80
CA THR A 148 -19.76 -10.30 1.38
C THR A 148 -18.72 -9.18 1.13
N PRO A 149 -17.56 -9.19 1.79
CA PRO A 149 -16.53 -8.18 1.51
C PRO A 149 -16.09 -8.25 0.05
N ILE A 150 -15.79 -7.11 -0.58
CA ILE A 150 -15.37 -7.05 -1.99
C ILE A 150 -14.10 -6.24 -2.16
N GLY A 151 -14.18 -4.93 -1.98
CA GLY A 151 -13.07 -4.01 -2.10
C GLY A 151 -12.17 -3.99 -0.88
N MET A 152 -10.88 -3.82 -1.14
CA MET A 152 -9.85 -3.72 -0.12
C MET A 152 -8.81 -2.71 -0.58
N TYR A 153 -8.27 -1.92 0.35
CA TYR A 153 -7.16 -1.00 0.13
C TYR A 153 -6.19 -1.06 1.30
N TYR A 154 -4.89 -1.04 1.02
CA TYR A 154 -3.86 -1.03 2.05
C TYR A 154 -3.21 0.34 2.17
N ASP A 155 -3.45 0.99 3.30
CA ASP A 155 -2.81 2.24 3.70
C ASP A 155 -1.43 1.92 4.28
N GLN A 156 -0.45 1.82 3.39
CA GLN A 156 0.91 1.41 3.71
C GLN A 156 1.60 2.29 4.77
N PRO A 157 1.52 3.65 4.73
CA PRO A 157 2.11 4.51 5.76
C PRO A 157 1.63 4.21 7.18
N ASN A 158 0.33 3.98 7.37
CA ASN A 158 -0.25 3.74 8.70
C ASN A 158 -0.45 2.25 9.02
N ASN A 159 -0.10 1.37 8.08
CA ASN A 159 -0.30 -0.07 8.17
C ASN A 159 -1.76 -0.44 8.52
N ASN A 160 -2.70 0.22 7.84
CA ASN A 160 -4.12 -0.04 7.98
C ASN A 160 -4.65 -0.75 6.74
N LEU A 161 -5.63 -1.64 6.97
CA LEU A 161 -6.43 -2.24 5.92
C LEU A 161 -7.80 -1.56 5.91
N ILE A 162 -8.26 -1.15 4.74
CA ILE A 162 -9.60 -0.61 4.51
C ILE A 162 -10.37 -1.63 3.70
N VAL A 163 -11.58 -2.00 4.13
CA VAL A 163 -12.40 -3.01 3.47
C VAL A 163 -13.82 -2.48 3.29
N SER A 164 -14.36 -2.65 2.09
CA SER A 164 -15.78 -2.42 1.84
C SER A 164 -16.57 -3.64 2.30
N ASP A 165 -17.41 -3.47 3.31
CA ASP A 165 -18.26 -4.52 3.86
C ASP A 165 -19.64 -4.41 3.20
N PHE A 166 -19.69 -4.94 1.97
CA PHE A 166 -20.71 -4.66 0.95
C PHE A 166 -22.16 -4.77 1.46
N GLN A 167 -22.54 -5.92 2.03
CA GLN A 167 -23.92 -6.14 2.49
C GLN A 167 -24.23 -5.41 3.81
N ASN A 168 -23.20 -4.98 4.54
CA ASN A 168 -23.37 -4.19 5.75
C ASN A 168 -23.35 -2.68 5.47
N HIS A 169 -23.28 -2.26 4.20
CA HIS A 169 -23.39 -0.86 3.76
C HIS A 169 -22.40 0.08 4.46
N ARG A 170 -21.18 -0.40 4.66
CA ARG A 170 -20.15 0.33 5.42
C ARG A 170 -18.76 0.07 4.87
N VAL A 171 -17.84 0.97 5.20
CA VAL A 171 -16.41 0.80 5.00
C VAL A 171 -15.73 0.71 6.35
N LEU A 172 -14.94 -0.33 6.53
CA LEU A 172 -14.23 -0.65 7.76
C LEU A 172 -12.73 -0.37 7.62
N GLN A 173 -12.10 0.05 8.71
CA GLN A 173 -10.65 0.16 8.83
C GLN A 173 -10.12 -0.77 9.94
N PHE A 174 -8.99 -1.41 9.68
CA PHE A 174 -8.31 -2.33 10.58
C PHE A 174 -6.85 -1.91 10.73
N SER A 175 -6.36 -1.78 11.96
CA SER A 175 -4.93 -1.54 12.17
C SER A 175 -4.17 -2.85 12.24
N LEU A 176 -3.25 -3.08 11.31
CA LEU A 176 -2.39 -4.26 11.31
C LEU A 176 -1.17 -4.11 12.23
N ILE A 177 -1.03 -3.00 12.95
CA ILE A 177 0.08 -2.76 13.89
C ILE A 177 -0.11 -3.54 15.20
N ASN A 178 -1.36 -3.81 15.59
CA ASN A 178 -1.69 -4.34 16.93
C ASN A 178 -2.43 -5.69 16.91
N ALA A 179 -2.41 -6.45 15.80
CA ALA A 179 -3.23 -7.65 15.60
C ALA A 179 -4.74 -7.36 15.88
N PRO A 180 -5.45 -6.74 14.92
CA PRO A 180 -6.71 -6.06 15.22
C PRO A 180 -7.81 -7.08 15.52
N SER A 181 -8.34 -7.06 16.75
CA SER A 181 -9.58 -7.79 17.06
C SER A 181 -10.85 -6.99 16.76
N VAL A 182 -10.75 -5.68 16.47
CA VAL A 182 -11.93 -4.82 16.24
C VAL A 182 -11.68 -3.80 15.12
N ALA A 183 -12.59 -3.77 14.15
CA ALA A 183 -12.66 -2.75 13.11
C ALA A 183 -13.13 -1.39 13.67
N THR A 184 -12.86 -0.32 12.95
CA THR A 184 -13.64 0.93 13.07
C THR A 184 -14.42 1.20 11.79
N VAL A 185 -15.62 1.77 11.91
CA VAL A 185 -16.38 2.26 10.74
C VAL A 185 -15.81 3.63 10.36
N ILE A 186 -15.32 3.74 9.13
CA ILE A 186 -14.76 4.99 8.60
C ILE A 186 -15.69 5.68 7.59
N ALA A 187 -16.71 4.99 7.07
CA ALA A 187 -17.80 5.58 6.29
C ALA A 187 -19.02 4.66 6.25
N GLY A 188 -20.21 5.23 6.05
CA GLY A 188 -21.47 4.48 5.92
C GLY A 188 -22.08 4.07 7.27
N SER A 189 -22.72 2.89 7.32
CA SER A 189 -23.40 2.35 8.50
C SER A 189 -24.68 3.10 8.95
N ASN A 190 -25.22 4.00 8.12
CA ASN A 190 -26.49 4.71 8.37
C ASN A 190 -27.68 4.11 7.60
N GLY A 191 -27.67 2.79 7.42
CA GLY A 191 -28.63 2.05 6.61
C GLY A 191 -28.33 2.10 5.11
N ALA A 192 -29.06 1.27 4.36
CA ALA A 192 -28.98 1.24 2.91
C ALA A 192 -29.55 2.53 2.31
N GLY A 193 -28.80 3.19 1.44
CA GLY A 193 -29.32 4.36 0.72
C GLY A 193 -28.27 5.17 -0.01
N CYS A 194 -28.75 6.15 -0.78
CA CYS A 194 -27.92 7.05 -1.58
C CYS A 194 -27.71 8.43 -0.93
N GLY A 195 -27.89 8.56 0.39
CA GLY A 195 -27.42 9.74 1.15
C GLY A 195 -25.90 9.82 1.19
N LEU A 196 -25.31 11.00 1.38
CA LEU A 196 -23.83 11.18 1.39
C LEU A 196 -23.12 10.52 2.60
N ASN A 197 -23.89 10.03 3.57
CA ASN A 197 -23.44 9.24 4.72
C ASN A 197 -24.02 7.81 4.71
N GLN A 198 -24.68 7.40 3.63
CA GLN A 198 -25.25 6.06 3.44
C GLN A 198 -24.54 5.37 2.26
N PHE A 199 -24.61 4.04 2.22
CA PHE A 199 -24.22 3.27 1.05
C PHE A 199 -25.31 2.24 0.74
N THR A 200 -25.39 1.80 -0.51
CA THR A 200 -26.17 0.62 -0.86
C THR A 200 -25.25 -0.55 -1.17
N THR A 201 -24.18 -0.33 -1.94
CA THR A 201 -23.26 -1.40 -2.34
C THR A 201 -21.85 -0.81 -2.52
N PRO A 202 -21.16 -0.49 -1.41
CA PRO A 202 -19.80 0.02 -1.50
C PRO A 202 -18.87 -1.10 -1.98
N ILE A 203 -18.13 -0.85 -3.04
CA ILE A 203 -17.15 -1.81 -3.61
C ILE A 203 -15.76 -1.17 -3.64
N GLY A 204 -15.44 -0.40 -4.67
CA GLY A 204 -14.11 0.20 -4.81
C GLY A 204 -13.83 1.16 -3.65
N VAL A 205 -12.73 0.93 -2.94
CA VAL A 205 -12.24 1.82 -1.87
C VAL A 205 -10.79 2.17 -2.12
N GLY A 206 -10.38 3.38 -1.80
CA GLY A 206 -8.99 3.79 -1.90
C GLY A 206 -8.73 5.17 -1.31
N LEU A 207 -7.53 5.36 -0.78
CA LEU A 207 -7.10 6.67 -0.29
C LEU A 207 -6.40 7.44 -1.41
N ASP A 208 -6.67 8.74 -1.49
CA ASP A 208 -5.83 9.65 -2.29
C ASP A 208 -4.57 10.08 -1.50
N SER A 209 -3.70 10.85 -2.14
CA SER A 209 -2.44 11.32 -1.55
C SER A 209 -2.62 12.29 -0.37
N SER A 210 -3.83 12.83 -0.18
CA SER A 210 -4.19 13.62 1.00
C SER A 210 -4.77 12.78 2.15
N GLY A 211 -4.91 11.46 1.94
CA GLY A 211 -5.48 10.51 2.90
C GLY A 211 -7.01 10.51 2.92
N GLN A 212 -7.69 11.14 1.95
CA GLN A 212 -9.15 11.10 1.88
C GLN A 212 -9.61 9.78 1.27
N LEU A 213 -10.67 9.21 1.85
CA LEU A 213 -11.26 7.95 1.41
C LEU A 213 -12.18 8.19 0.22
N ASN A 214 -11.94 7.51 -0.89
CA ASN A 214 -12.81 7.48 -2.06
C ASN A 214 -13.53 6.13 -2.09
N VAL A 215 -14.85 6.16 -2.27
CA VAL A 215 -15.70 4.97 -2.28
C VAL A 215 -16.58 4.98 -3.52
N ALA A 216 -16.56 3.89 -4.29
CA ALA A 216 -17.54 3.60 -5.33
C ALA A 216 -18.75 2.92 -4.70
N ASP A 217 -19.92 3.57 -4.77
CA ASP A 217 -21.19 3.06 -4.27
C ASP A 217 -22.04 2.63 -5.48
N THR A 218 -21.89 1.35 -5.82
CA THR A 218 -22.19 0.77 -7.13
C THR A 218 -23.64 0.99 -7.55
N THR A 219 -24.58 0.63 -6.68
CA THR A 219 -26.03 0.73 -6.95
C THR A 219 -26.50 2.18 -7.00
N CYS A 220 -25.84 3.07 -6.26
CA CYS A 220 -26.11 4.50 -6.33
C CYS A 220 -25.38 5.20 -7.50
N ASN A 221 -24.63 4.45 -8.34
CA ASN A 221 -23.94 4.94 -9.54
C ASN A 221 -23.06 6.17 -9.27
N ARG A 222 -22.37 6.20 -8.13
CA ARG A 222 -21.64 7.37 -7.66
C ARG A 222 -20.31 7.02 -7.01
N LEU A 223 -19.41 7.99 -7.05
CA LEU A 223 -18.24 8.03 -6.20
C LEU A 223 -18.40 9.12 -5.15
N ILE A 224 -18.04 8.78 -3.91
CA ILE A 224 -18.09 9.68 -2.76
C ILE A 224 -16.68 9.76 -2.16
N ARG A 225 -16.28 10.96 -1.77
CA ARG A 225 -15.04 11.23 -1.04
C ARG A 225 -15.33 11.61 0.41
N PHE A 226 -14.59 11.04 1.35
CA PHE A 226 -14.69 11.33 2.77
C PHE A 226 -13.36 11.91 3.27
N PRO A 227 -13.40 12.89 4.21
CA PRO A 227 -12.20 13.41 4.88
C PRO A 227 -11.34 12.32 5.53
N SER A 228 -10.05 12.58 5.72
CA SER A 228 -9.11 11.61 6.32
C SER A 228 -9.42 11.23 7.77
N ASN A 229 -10.23 12.03 8.47
CA ASN A 229 -10.73 11.77 9.82
C ASN A 229 -12.20 11.28 9.83
N SER A 230 -12.69 10.70 8.73
CA SER A 230 -14.08 10.26 8.61
C SER A 230 -14.45 9.12 9.56
N ASN A 231 -15.74 9.04 9.86
CA ASN A 231 -16.36 7.99 10.66
C ASN A 231 -17.82 7.78 10.18
N SER A 232 -18.60 6.99 10.89
CA SER A 232 -20.00 6.71 10.52
C SER A 232 -20.92 7.93 10.50
N THR A 233 -20.58 9.06 11.12
CA THR A 233 -21.46 10.25 11.16
C THR A 233 -21.07 11.32 10.15
N ILE A 234 -19.88 11.22 9.54
CA ILE A 234 -19.38 12.21 8.58
C ILE A 234 -19.93 11.90 7.19
N SER A 235 -20.65 12.86 6.62
CA SER A 235 -21.05 12.84 5.22
C SER A 235 -19.85 13.12 4.31
N GLY A 236 -19.77 12.39 3.21
CA GLY A 236 -18.81 12.66 2.17
C GLY A 236 -19.25 13.77 1.21
N THR A 237 -18.44 14.01 0.19
CA THR A 237 -18.71 14.90 -0.93
C THR A 237 -18.75 14.09 -2.23
N SER A 238 -19.57 14.53 -3.19
CA SER A 238 -19.64 13.87 -4.49
C SER A 238 -18.34 14.07 -5.27
N VAL A 239 -17.75 12.97 -5.74
CA VAL A 239 -16.64 12.99 -6.70
C VAL A 239 -17.19 13.10 -8.13
N GLY A 240 -18.29 12.40 -8.38
CA GLY A 240 -18.97 12.29 -9.67
C GLY A 240 -19.72 10.96 -9.80
N SER A 241 -20.23 10.66 -10.99
CA SER A 241 -21.07 9.49 -11.24
C SER A 241 -20.52 8.61 -12.35
N VAL A 242 -20.55 7.31 -12.12
CA VAL A 242 -20.27 6.25 -13.10
C VAL A 242 -21.29 5.15 -12.87
N SER A 243 -22.03 4.76 -13.90
CA SER A 243 -23.01 3.68 -13.77
C SER A 243 -22.31 2.34 -13.51
N GLY A 244 -22.78 1.55 -12.56
CA GLY A 244 -22.20 0.25 -12.23
C GLY A 244 -20.70 0.33 -11.89
N ALA A 245 -20.32 1.34 -11.11
CA ALA A 245 -18.95 1.56 -10.65
C ALA A 245 -18.52 0.44 -9.67
N GLU A 246 -17.54 -0.36 -10.05
CA GLU A 246 -17.05 -1.51 -9.27
C GLU A 246 -15.74 -1.12 -8.54
N GLN A 247 -14.60 -1.67 -8.95
CA GLN A 247 -13.29 -1.35 -8.40
C GLN A 247 -12.79 0.03 -8.88
N LEU A 248 -11.97 0.66 -8.03
CA LEU A 248 -11.25 1.89 -8.36
C LEU A 248 -9.75 1.72 -8.18
N SER A 249 -8.98 2.53 -8.91
CA SER A 249 -7.53 2.68 -8.76
C SER A 249 -7.17 4.15 -8.78
N ILE A 250 -6.30 4.59 -7.89
CA ILE A 250 -5.95 6.00 -7.72
C ILE A 250 -4.49 6.20 -8.07
N ASN A 251 -4.21 7.15 -8.97
CA ASN A 251 -2.86 7.63 -9.20
C ASN A 251 -2.49 8.62 -8.09
N ALA A 252 -1.69 8.18 -7.12
CA ALA A 252 -1.30 9.01 -5.99
C ALA A 252 -0.46 10.25 -6.39
N LEU A 253 0.18 10.25 -7.57
CA LEU A 253 0.97 11.39 -8.04
C LEU A 253 0.10 12.52 -8.61
N THR A 254 -0.98 12.17 -9.32
CA THR A 254 -1.83 13.16 -10.02
C THR A 254 -3.18 13.37 -9.35
N GLY A 255 -3.59 12.46 -8.45
CA GLY A 255 -4.93 12.42 -7.88
C GLY A 255 -5.99 11.84 -8.82
N ASP A 256 -5.61 11.37 -10.02
CA ASP A 256 -6.57 10.78 -10.95
C ASP A 256 -7.20 9.51 -10.36
N ILE A 257 -8.51 9.37 -10.52
CA ILE A 257 -9.24 8.16 -10.12
C ILE A 257 -9.72 7.43 -11.38
N TYR A 258 -9.29 6.18 -11.52
CA TYR A 258 -9.76 5.26 -12.54
C TYR A 258 -10.81 4.34 -11.93
N VAL A 259 -11.97 4.22 -12.56
CA VAL A 259 -13.11 3.44 -12.08
C VAL A 259 -13.56 2.52 -13.19
N VAL A 260 -13.66 1.23 -12.89
CA VAL A 260 -14.25 0.29 -13.84
C VAL A 260 -15.77 0.30 -13.73
N SER A 261 -16.43 0.36 -14.87
CA SER A 261 -17.88 0.29 -15.00
C SER A 261 -18.25 -1.08 -15.58
N TYR A 262 -18.84 -1.94 -14.74
CA TYR A 262 -19.26 -3.26 -15.16
C TYR A 262 -20.37 -3.18 -16.23
N SER A 263 -21.35 -2.28 -16.05
CA SER A 263 -22.47 -2.10 -16.96
C SER A 263 -22.10 -1.27 -18.19
N GLY A 264 -21.18 -0.31 -18.04
CA GLY A 264 -20.69 0.54 -19.11
C GLY A 264 -19.62 -0.11 -19.98
N ASN A 265 -19.10 -1.28 -19.60
CA ASN A 265 -18.05 -2.01 -20.32
C ASN A 265 -16.82 -1.12 -20.63
N ALA A 266 -16.42 -0.33 -19.63
CA ALA A 266 -15.41 0.70 -19.78
C ALA A 266 -14.65 0.95 -18.47
N VAL A 267 -13.50 1.60 -18.58
CA VAL A 267 -12.86 2.29 -17.46
C VAL A 267 -13.01 3.79 -17.68
N TYR A 268 -13.45 4.49 -16.64
CA TYR A 268 -13.61 5.93 -16.59
C TYR A 268 -12.50 6.56 -15.75
N LYS A 269 -11.99 7.72 -16.18
CA LYS A 269 -10.99 8.51 -15.46
C LYS A 269 -11.60 9.83 -15.01
N PHE A 270 -11.52 10.11 -13.72
CA PHE A 270 -11.73 11.43 -13.14
C PHE A 270 -10.38 12.14 -13.02
N ALA A 271 -10.12 13.11 -13.91
CA ALA A 271 -8.88 13.87 -13.90
C ALA A 271 -8.78 14.74 -12.64
N GLY A 272 -7.66 14.68 -11.91
CA GLY A 272 -7.51 15.36 -10.63
C GLY A 272 -8.45 14.85 -9.52
N GLY A 273 -9.15 13.74 -9.78
CA GLY A 273 -9.95 13.03 -8.81
C GLY A 273 -11.38 13.53 -8.62
N SER A 274 -11.93 14.40 -9.48
CA SER A 274 -13.37 14.73 -9.47
C SER A 274 -13.85 15.31 -10.80
N GLY A 275 -15.17 15.51 -10.93
CA GLY A 275 -15.78 16.17 -12.09
C GLY A 275 -16.37 15.19 -13.09
N SER A 276 -16.42 15.60 -14.37
CA SER A 276 -16.95 14.74 -15.44
C SER A 276 -15.90 13.73 -15.88
N PRO A 277 -16.17 12.41 -15.80
CA PRO A 277 -15.20 11.42 -16.18
C PRO A 277 -15.07 11.28 -17.71
N VAL A 278 -13.90 10.86 -18.17
CA VAL A 278 -13.64 10.50 -19.57
C VAL A 278 -13.33 9.01 -19.69
N VAL A 279 -13.62 8.39 -20.84
CA VAL A 279 -13.29 6.97 -21.07
C VAL A 279 -11.77 6.82 -21.20
N ALA A 280 -11.18 5.94 -20.38
CA ALA A 280 -9.77 5.59 -20.39
C ALA A 280 -9.48 4.23 -21.05
N ALA A 281 -10.49 3.35 -21.16
CA ALA A 281 -10.42 2.08 -21.87
C ALA A 281 -11.85 1.55 -22.15
N GLY A 282 -12.03 0.78 -23.22
CA GLY A 282 -13.33 0.21 -23.58
C GLY A 282 -14.34 1.26 -24.05
N GLY A 283 -15.61 1.10 -23.66
CA GLY A 283 -16.67 2.08 -23.96
C GLY A 283 -17.27 1.97 -25.36
N ASN A 284 -16.86 1.01 -26.18
CA ASN A 284 -17.44 0.74 -27.51
C ASN A 284 -18.45 -0.43 -27.49
N GLY A 285 -19.24 -0.51 -26.42
CA GLY A 285 -20.16 -1.61 -26.16
C GLY A 285 -19.47 -2.88 -25.66
N ALA A 286 -20.29 -3.86 -25.24
CA ALA A 286 -19.82 -5.16 -24.79
C ALA A 286 -19.26 -5.96 -25.97
N GLY A 287 -18.03 -6.48 -25.84
CA GLY A 287 -17.42 -7.29 -26.89
C GLY A 287 -16.02 -7.76 -26.55
N SER A 288 -15.41 -8.52 -27.46
CA SER A 288 -14.07 -9.11 -27.31
C SER A 288 -12.99 -8.41 -28.13
N GLY A 289 -13.35 -7.36 -28.88
CA GLY A 289 -12.39 -6.51 -29.59
C GLY A 289 -11.38 -5.86 -28.65
N LEU A 290 -10.25 -5.37 -29.18
CA LEU A 290 -9.19 -4.75 -28.38
C LEU A 290 -9.55 -3.34 -27.86
N THR A 291 -10.61 -2.74 -28.41
CA THR A 291 -11.20 -1.48 -27.94
C THR A 291 -12.50 -1.72 -27.16
N GLN A 292 -12.85 -2.97 -26.88
CA GLN A 292 -14.06 -3.37 -26.17
C GLN A 292 -13.71 -4.14 -24.90
N LEU A 293 -14.60 -4.07 -23.93
CA LEU A 293 -14.57 -4.89 -22.71
C LEU A 293 -15.95 -5.56 -22.57
N SER A 294 -16.07 -6.57 -21.73
CA SER A 294 -17.33 -7.22 -21.39
C SER A 294 -17.39 -7.53 -19.90
N SER A 295 -18.26 -6.81 -19.19
CA SER A 295 -18.41 -6.83 -17.73
C SER A 295 -17.06 -6.80 -16.99
N PRO A 296 -16.21 -5.78 -17.23
CA PRO A 296 -14.95 -5.68 -16.54
C PRO A 296 -15.19 -5.44 -15.04
N ASN A 297 -14.40 -6.08 -14.18
CA ASN A 297 -14.63 -6.06 -12.72
C ASN A 297 -13.54 -5.31 -11.95
N GLY A 298 -12.30 -5.35 -12.43
CA GLY A 298 -11.14 -4.82 -11.74
C GLY A 298 -10.28 -3.93 -12.61
N VAL A 299 -9.60 -3.01 -11.94
CA VAL A 299 -8.74 -2.01 -12.56
C VAL A 299 -7.54 -1.71 -11.68
N TYR A 300 -6.36 -1.63 -12.29
CA TYR A 300 -5.13 -1.23 -11.63
C TYR A 300 -4.33 -0.30 -12.53
N TYR A 301 -4.11 0.93 -12.08
CA TYR A 301 -3.23 1.88 -12.74
C TYR A 301 -1.86 1.85 -12.09
N ASP A 302 -0.89 1.27 -12.78
CA ASP A 302 0.50 1.21 -12.32
C ASP A 302 1.22 2.52 -12.66
N TYR A 303 1.04 3.52 -11.81
CA TYR A 303 1.68 4.83 -11.98
C TYR A 303 3.19 4.82 -11.67
N LEU A 304 3.71 3.76 -11.04
CA LEU A 304 5.09 3.72 -10.54
C LEU A 304 6.07 3.11 -11.55
N TYR A 305 5.67 2.05 -12.26
CA TYR A 305 6.61 1.28 -13.07
C TYR A 305 6.29 1.29 -14.56
N THR A 306 5.04 0.97 -14.93
CA THR A 306 4.66 0.83 -16.34
C THR A 306 3.91 2.03 -16.91
N ASN A 307 3.37 2.90 -16.05
CA ASN A 307 2.48 3.99 -16.41
C ASN A 307 1.36 3.52 -17.35
N ALA A 308 0.67 2.44 -16.95
CA ALA A 308 -0.33 1.77 -17.75
C ALA A 308 -1.52 1.31 -16.89
N LEU A 309 -2.66 1.16 -17.55
CA LEU A 309 -3.90 0.67 -16.98
C LEU A 309 -4.07 -0.82 -17.28
N TYR A 310 -4.33 -1.61 -16.26
CA TYR A 310 -4.64 -3.03 -16.35
C TYR A 310 -6.08 -3.25 -15.95
N VAL A 311 -6.82 -4.02 -16.74
CA VAL A 311 -8.26 -4.25 -16.56
C VAL A 311 -8.54 -5.74 -16.65
N THR A 312 -9.23 -6.30 -15.66
CA THR A 312 -9.79 -7.66 -15.77
C THR A 312 -11.09 -7.58 -16.58
N ASP A 313 -11.04 -8.15 -17.77
CA ASP A 313 -12.15 -8.19 -18.71
C ASP A 313 -12.90 -9.52 -18.50
N ALA A 314 -13.77 -9.52 -17.48
CA ALA A 314 -14.15 -10.74 -16.77
C ALA A 314 -14.90 -11.75 -17.63
N ASN A 315 -15.87 -11.31 -18.45
CA ASN A 315 -16.61 -12.23 -19.33
C ASN A 315 -15.75 -12.74 -20.50
N ASN A 316 -14.74 -11.97 -20.90
CA ASN A 316 -13.77 -12.39 -21.89
C ASN A 316 -12.61 -13.22 -21.30
N ASN A 317 -12.61 -13.47 -19.98
CA ASN A 317 -11.63 -14.31 -19.26
C ASN A 317 -10.17 -13.90 -19.56
N ARG A 318 -9.90 -12.59 -19.57
CA ARG A 318 -8.59 -12.03 -19.92
C ARG A 318 -8.25 -10.81 -19.07
N VAL A 319 -6.97 -10.45 -19.07
CA VAL A 319 -6.49 -9.16 -18.58
C VAL A 319 -6.01 -8.33 -19.76
N MET A 320 -6.55 -7.12 -19.86
CA MET A 320 -6.20 -6.13 -20.86
C MET A 320 -5.23 -5.10 -20.27
N LYS A 321 -4.24 -4.68 -21.05
CA LYS A 321 -3.34 -3.56 -20.74
C LYS A 321 -3.54 -2.42 -21.75
N TYR A 322 -3.66 -1.21 -21.24
CA TYR A 322 -3.80 0.03 -22.00
C TYR A 322 -2.71 1.04 -21.57
N PRO A 323 -2.02 1.71 -22.51
CA PRO A 323 -1.06 2.78 -22.19
C PRO A 323 -1.70 3.95 -21.42
N SER A 324 -0.90 4.75 -20.69
CA SER A 324 -1.38 6.01 -20.13
C SER A 324 -1.91 6.94 -21.24
N GLY A 325 -2.99 7.67 -20.93
CA GLY A 325 -3.66 8.56 -21.90
C GLY A 325 -4.55 7.84 -22.92
N SER A 326 -4.79 6.53 -22.76
CA SER A 326 -5.74 5.79 -23.59
C SER A 326 -7.15 6.39 -23.54
N THR A 327 -7.88 6.21 -24.64
CA THR A 327 -9.27 6.64 -24.85
C THR A 327 -10.13 5.45 -25.31
N SER A 328 -11.42 5.68 -25.57
CA SER A 328 -12.28 4.65 -26.17
C SER A 328 -11.75 4.12 -27.51
N ALA A 329 -11.03 4.93 -28.30
CA ALA A 329 -10.47 4.50 -29.58
C ALA A 329 -9.17 3.66 -29.44
N THR A 330 -8.58 3.61 -28.24
CA THR A 330 -7.28 2.96 -28.04
C THR A 330 -7.42 1.45 -27.96
N SER A 331 -6.73 0.74 -28.85
CA SER A 331 -6.64 -0.73 -28.76
C SER A 331 -5.71 -1.12 -27.61
N GLY A 332 -6.21 -1.96 -26.71
CA GLY A 332 -5.42 -2.58 -25.65
C GLY A 332 -4.64 -3.80 -26.16
N THR A 333 -3.92 -4.42 -25.23
CA THR A 333 -3.18 -5.66 -25.46
C THR A 333 -3.59 -6.70 -24.42
N VAL A 334 -3.78 -7.96 -24.84
CA VAL A 334 -4.02 -9.06 -23.91
C VAL A 334 -2.69 -9.43 -23.26
N VAL A 335 -2.62 -9.35 -21.93
CA VAL A 335 -1.38 -9.62 -21.16
C VAL A 335 -1.47 -10.86 -20.27
N ALA A 336 -2.67 -11.41 -20.08
CA ALA A 336 -2.91 -12.69 -19.43
C ALA A 336 -4.30 -13.25 -19.82
N GLY A 337 -4.44 -14.57 -19.85
CA GLY A 337 -5.70 -15.24 -20.21
C GLY A 337 -6.07 -15.10 -21.69
N GLY A 338 -7.37 -15.04 -21.98
CA GLY A 338 -7.90 -14.89 -23.35
C GLY A 338 -8.09 -16.18 -24.14
N ASN A 339 -7.88 -17.34 -23.51
CA ASN A 339 -8.00 -18.67 -24.15
C ASN A 339 -9.30 -19.40 -23.75
N GLY A 340 -10.39 -18.62 -23.56
CA GLY A 340 -11.68 -19.12 -23.10
C GLY A 340 -11.77 -19.30 -21.58
N SER A 341 -12.98 -19.60 -21.12
CA SER A 341 -13.22 -19.93 -19.70
C SER A 341 -12.69 -21.33 -19.37
N GLY A 342 -11.97 -21.46 -18.26
CA GLY A 342 -11.44 -22.74 -17.80
C GLY A 342 -10.41 -22.59 -16.68
N SER A 343 -9.86 -23.72 -16.22
CA SER A 343 -8.89 -23.79 -15.11
C SER A 343 -7.45 -24.06 -15.58
N GLY A 344 -7.23 -24.18 -16.90
CA GLY A 344 -5.90 -24.34 -17.49
C GLY A 344 -4.94 -23.20 -17.12
N ALA A 345 -3.64 -23.40 -17.32
CA ALA A 345 -2.62 -22.42 -16.97
C ALA A 345 -2.80 -21.09 -17.73
N ASN A 346 -3.34 -21.12 -18.95
CA ASN A 346 -3.56 -19.96 -19.79
C ASN A 346 -5.03 -19.51 -19.87
N GLN A 347 -5.87 -20.03 -18.97
CA GLN A 347 -7.32 -19.76 -18.90
C GLN A 347 -7.67 -19.12 -17.56
N PHE A 348 -8.74 -18.33 -17.58
CA PHE A 348 -9.38 -17.80 -16.39
C PHE A 348 -10.85 -18.20 -16.39
N ASN A 349 -11.48 -18.12 -15.23
CA ASN A 349 -12.93 -18.15 -15.10
C ASN A 349 -13.34 -16.97 -14.23
N SER A 350 -13.90 -15.92 -14.84
CA SER A 350 -14.33 -14.73 -14.11
C SER A 350 -13.21 -14.07 -13.29
N PRO A 351 -12.10 -13.61 -13.90
CA PRO A 351 -11.06 -12.89 -13.17
C PRO A 351 -11.61 -11.59 -12.56
N ARG A 352 -11.16 -11.24 -11.35
CA ARG A 352 -11.69 -10.10 -10.58
C ARG A 352 -10.70 -8.96 -10.44
N THR A 353 -9.64 -9.11 -9.65
CA THR A 353 -8.62 -8.09 -9.45
C THR A 353 -7.34 -8.46 -10.19
N VAL A 354 -6.62 -7.44 -10.66
CA VAL A 354 -5.26 -7.56 -11.18
C VAL A 354 -4.35 -6.61 -10.42
N LEU A 355 -3.13 -7.05 -10.09
CA LEU A 355 -2.05 -6.22 -9.57
C LEU A 355 -0.79 -6.45 -10.37
N VAL A 356 0.04 -5.41 -10.47
CA VAL A 356 1.37 -5.48 -11.08
C VAL A 356 2.40 -5.14 -10.02
N VAL A 357 3.41 -5.99 -9.88
CA VAL A 357 4.55 -5.72 -8.98
C VAL A 357 5.72 -5.13 -9.76
N SER A 358 6.72 -4.62 -9.05
CA SER A 358 7.89 -3.95 -9.65
C SER A 358 8.71 -4.80 -10.64
N SER A 359 8.61 -6.13 -10.56
CA SER A 359 9.20 -7.05 -11.56
C SER A 359 8.42 -7.13 -12.87
N GLY A 360 7.25 -6.50 -12.94
CA GLY A 360 6.29 -6.59 -14.05
C GLY A 360 5.40 -7.84 -14.01
N ALA A 361 5.54 -8.71 -13.01
CA ALA A 361 4.64 -9.85 -12.85
C ALA A 361 3.23 -9.40 -12.45
N LEU A 362 2.22 -10.07 -12.99
CA LEU A 362 0.82 -9.84 -12.70
C LEU A 362 0.33 -10.86 -11.67
N TYR A 363 -0.47 -10.40 -10.73
CA TYR A 363 -1.23 -11.26 -9.81
C TYR A 363 -2.70 -11.05 -10.07
N ILE A 364 -3.44 -12.14 -10.25
CA ILE A 364 -4.85 -12.11 -10.64
C ILE A 364 -5.63 -13.01 -9.69
N SER A 365 -6.71 -12.48 -9.11
CA SER A 365 -7.74 -13.31 -8.50
C SER A 365 -8.62 -13.91 -9.60
N ASP A 366 -8.44 -15.20 -9.82
CA ASP A 366 -9.20 -16.00 -10.77
C ASP A 366 -10.39 -16.61 -10.03
N ALA A 367 -11.40 -15.77 -9.78
CA ALA A 367 -12.41 -15.99 -8.76
C ALA A 367 -13.25 -17.25 -8.99
N GLY A 368 -13.67 -17.49 -10.23
CA GLY A 368 -14.42 -18.70 -10.59
C GLY A 368 -13.63 -20.00 -10.47
N ASN A 369 -12.30 -19.91 -10.41
CA ASN A 369 -11.40 -21.04 -10.14
C ASN A 369 -10.87 -21.06 -8.70
N ASN A 370 -11.37 -20.20 -7.81
CA ASN A 370 -11.03 -20.16 -6.39
C ASN A 370 -9.51 -20.06 -6.12
N ARG A 371 -8.79 -19.31 -6.96
CA ARG A 371 -7.32 -19.23 -6.89
C ARG A 371 -6.80 -17.81 -7.12
N VAL A 372 -5.58 -17.57 -6.65
CA VAL A 372 -4.77 -16.44 -7.11
C VAL A 372 -3.67 -16.99 -8.01
N THR A 373 -3.50 -16.40 -9.18
CA THR A 373 -2.46 -16.80 -10.15
C THR A 373 -1.43 -15.69 -10.34
N ARG A 374 -0.21 -16.09 -10.64
CA ARG A 374 0.89 -15.21 -11.04
C ARG A 374 1.22 -15.43 -12.51
N TRP A 375 1.41 -14.35 -13.25
CA TRP A 375 1.86 -14.35 -14.65
C TRP A 375 3.13 -13.52 -14.77
N LEU A 376 4.18 -14.10 -15.34
CA LEU A 376 5.40 -13.35 -15.62
C LEU A 376 5.23 -12.50 -16.89
N PRO A 377 6.00 -11.42 -17.07
CA PRO A 377 6.01 -10.69 -18.33
C PRO A 377 6.19 -11.64 -19.53
N ASN A 378 5.30 -11.54 -20.52
CA ASN A 378 5.29 -12.37 -21.73
C ASN A 378 5.07 -13.88 -21.50
N ALA A 379 4.63 -14.30 -20.32
CA ALA A 379 4.29 -15.69 -20.07
C ALA A 379 3.06 -16.12 -20.89
N THR A 380 3.08 -17.34 -21.41
CA THR A 380 1.94 -17.94 -22.12
C THR A 380 0.90 -18.55 -21.19
N GLY A 381 1.23 -18.69 -19.90
CA GLY A 381 0.35 -19.21 -18.85
C GLY A 381 0.81 -18.75 -17.47
N GLY A 382 -0.12 -18.77 -16.53
CA GLY A 382 0.10 -18.45 -15.13
C GLY A 382 0.38 -19.67 -14.27
N THR A 383 0.81 -19.39 -13.04
CA THR A 383 1.00 -20.37 -11.97
C THR A 383 0.10 -20.01 -10.79
N THR A 384 -0.66 -20.98 -10.27
CA THR A 384 -1.39 -20.80 -9.01
C THR A 384 -0.40 -20.54 -7.88
N VAL A 385 -0.56 -19.43 -7.16
CA VAL A 385 0.27 -19.12 -5.99
C VAL A 385 -0.41 -19.50 -4.68
N VAL A 386 -1.74 -19.35 -4.59
CA VAL A 386 -2.57 -19.79 -3.45
C VAL A 386 -3.95 -20.22 -3.92
N GLY A 387 -4.63 -21.08 -3.15
CA GLY A 387 -5.95 -21.61 -3.47
C GLY A 387 -5.94 -22.66 -4.58
N GLY A 388 -7.02 -22.73 -5.36
CA GLY A 388 -7.26 -23.73 -6.41
C GLY A 388 -8.29 -24.79 -6.05
N THR A 389 -8.70 -24.82 -4.78
CA THR A 389 -9.75 -25.71 -4.29
C THR A 389 -10.79 -24.90 -3.53
N LEU A 390 -12.05 -25.09 -3.89
CA LEU A 390 -13.19 -24.50 -3.19
C LEU A 390 -13.28 -25.02 -1.75
N GLY A 391 -13.46 -24.14 -0.78
CA GLY A 391 -13.78 -24.51 0.60
C GLY A 391 -13.35 -23.48 1.62
N THR A 392 -13.37 -23.86 2.89
CA THR A 392 -13.12 -22.97 4.04
C THR A 392 -11.82 -23.30 4.77
N ALA A 393 -11.08 -24.34 4.40
CA ALA A 393 -9.78 -24.65 5.01
C ALA A 393 -8.77 -23.49 4.78
N SER A 394 -7.66 -23.49 5.53
CA SER A 394 -6.66 -22.41 5.46
C SER A 394 -5.92 -22.33 4.12
N ASN A 395 -5.95 -23.40 3.33
CA ASN A 395 -5.40 -23.46 1.96
C ASN A 395 -6.48 -23.39 0.87
N GLN A 396 -7.75 -23.17 1.23
CA GLN A 396 -8.89 -23.13 0.33
C GLN A 396 -9.47 -21.71 0.27
N LEU A 397 -9.99 -21.36 -0.88
CA LEU A 397 -10.66 -20.09 -1.13
C LEU A 397 -12.05 -20.37 -1.70
N ASN A 398 -12.92 -19.37 -1.65
CA ASN A 398 -14.25 -19.38 -2.22
C ASN A 398 -14.51 -18.01 -2.84
N PHE A 399 -14.41 -17.95 -4.17
CA PHE A 399 -14.66 -16.74 -4.96
C PHE A 399 -13.81 -15.53 -4.50
N PRO A 400 -12.47 -15.61 -4.55
CA PRO A 400 -11.61 -14.51 -4.13
C PRO A 400 -11.82 -13.26 -4.98
N GLU A 401 -11.98 -12.10 -4.35
CA GLU A 401 -12.24 -10.81 -5.00
C GLU A 401 -10.98 -9.94 -5.05
N THR A 402 -10.85 -8.96 -4.15
CA THR A 402 -9.68 -8.09 -4.11
C THR A 402 -8.50 -8.83 -3.51
N ILE A 403 -7.35 -8.69 -4.16
CA ILE A 403 -6.05 -9.11 -3.64
C ILE A 403 -5.16 -7.87 -3.49
N LEU A 404 -4.26 -7.88 -2.52
CA LEU A 404 -3.19 -6.88 -2.37
C LEU A 404 -2.07 -7.32 -1.45
N PHE A 405 -0.97 -6.59 -1.48
CA PHE A 405 0.22 -6.89 -0.70
C PHE A 405 0.35 -5.91 0.47
N ASP A 406 0.69 -6.42 1.65
CA ASP A 406 1.09 -5.55 2.76
C ASP A 406 2.53 -5.03 2.59
N LYS A 407 2.98 -4.19 3.52
CA LYS A 407 4.35 -3.64 3.53
C LYS A 407 5.45 -4.69 3.66
N ASN A 408 5.11 -5.90 4.09
CA ASN A 408 6.03 -7.03 4.23
C ASN A 408 5.99 -7.94 2.99
N GLY A 409 5.11 -7.67 2.01
CA GLY A 409 4.90 -8.47 0.81
C GLY A 409 4.03 -9.70 1.02
N ASN A 410 3.34 -9.82 2.17
CA ASN A 410 2.35 -10.87 2.37
C ASN A 410 1.17 -10.64 1.42
N LEU A 411 0.59 -11.72 0.92
CA LEU A 411 -0.59 -11.66 0.04
C LEU A 411 -1.85 -11.68 0.90
N LEU A 412 -2.64 -10.61 0.80
CA LEU A 412 -3.96 -10.51 1.39
C LEU A 412 -5.01 -10.80 0.31
N VAL A 413 -6.00 -11.61 0.67
CA VAL A 413 -7.08 -12.02 -0.24
C VAL A 413 -8.41 -11.79 0.45
N VAL A 414 -9.30 -11.04 -0.20
CA VAL A 414 -10.73 -11.00 0.14
C VAL A 414 -11.34 -12.31 -0.32
N ASP A 415 -11.55 -13.23 0.61
CA ASP A 415 -12.16 -14.53 0.37
C ASP A 415 -13.69 -14.39 0.47
N ARG A 416 -14.29 -13.69 -0.51
CA ARG A 416 -15.65 -13.15 -0.47
C ARG A 416 -16.70 -14.19 -0.12
N GLY A 417 -16.65 -15.36 -0.77
CA GLY A 417 -17.61 -16.44 -0.55
C GLY A 417 -17.54 -17.02 0.87
N ASN A 418 -16.43 -16.78 1.58
CA ASN A 418 -16.23 -17.14 2.97
C ASN A 418 -16.23 -15.92 3.91
N ASN A 419 -16.71 -14.73 3.50
CA ASN A 419 -16.87 -13.56 4.37
C ASN A 419 -15.65 -13.22 5.26
N ARG A 420 -14.43 -13.36 4.73
CA ARG A 420 -13.20 -13.21 5.50
C ARG A 420 -12.06 -12.61 4.68
N ILE A 421 -11.03 -12.14 5.38
CA ILE A 421 -9.76 -11.74 4.76
C ILE A 421 -8.68 -12.74 5.18
N GLN A 422 -8.04 -13.35 4.18
CA GLN A 422 -6.96 -14.32 4.34
C GLN A 422 -5.61 -13.64 4.12
N LEU A 423 -4.62 -13.92 4.96
CA LEU A 423 -3.23 -13.50 4.80
C LEU A 423 -2.35 -14.72 4.57
N PHE A 424 -1.63 -14.74 3.46
CA PHE A 424 -0.60 -15.71 3.15
C PHE A 424 0.77 -15.06 3.34
N ASN A 425 1.63 -15.68 4.16
CA ASN A 425 2.92 -15.11 4.50
C ASN A 425 3.90 -15.26 3.33
N LEU A 426 4.66 -14.22 3.03
CA LEU A 426 5.74 -14.32 2.05
C LEU A 426 6.82 -15.27 2.58
N THR A 427 7.09 -16.35 1.87
CA THR A 427 8.09 -17.37 2.28
C THR A 427 9.42 -17.14 1.58
N THR A 428 9.40 -16.66 0.35
CA THR A 428 10.60 -16.32 -0.43
C THR A 428 10.38 -15.11 -1.31
N CYS A 429 11.47 -14.40 -1.55
CA CYS A 429 11.68 -13.38 -2.58
C CYS A 429 12.96 -13.80 -3.31
#